data_AF-A0A4Q5TGB7-F1
#
_entry.id   AF-A0A4Q5TGB7-F1
#
_cell.length_a   1.000
_cell.length_b   1.000
_cell.length_c   1.000
_cell.angle_alpha   90.00
_cell.angle_beta   90.00
_cell.angle_gamma   90.00
#
_symmetry.space_group_name_H-M   'P 1'
#
loop_
_entity.id
_entity.type
_entity.pdbx_description
1 polymer ?
#
loop_
_entity_poly.entity_id
_entity_poly.type
_entity_poly.pdbx_seq_one_letter_code
_entity_poly.pdbx_strand_id
1 'polypeptide(L)'
;MPQHESSIALAGMATDTAIALAYQTFQELNWQVQYAGDVALAAITDTGWKKGQQIICRVEDDTLHIKSEMIHNELADALGKNKKNTGKFTERFNALAASGQLTNTEAIHTELAALRESTLLKVAEEEKEAIEIDQAMNLSGSNLYVTYGIIALNLLVFVLMCLDGAGIFDANGLVHLKWGSNYGPLTLSGDWWRLVTNIFIHFGIIHVAMNMYSLYTVGVYLEPMLGKWRYAAAYLCTGILASIVSLWWHKNPVNSAGASGAVFGMFGVFFALLTSNLIPNKIRKALLQNIGIFIGYNLLYGLKGGIDNAAHIGGLLSGFVFGYAYVSGIRKDKAGSPARWIVPAIIVITLAASYSYLHQNKKPVAERTAILGELNAASFKDNDKFNDKLNEFDKMHARVDAAIGDTTLNYEQLAAAIDKTALPEFTMASQMLQSTSSYDISPTAHQKASLLVAYLQLKKEEMLLLKRICQGEPADTLMPQLNEIRSKTSDTYQQVLKL
;
A
#
# COMPACT_ATOMS: atom_id res chain seq x y z
N MET A 1 0.07 -3.23 31.78
CA MET A 1 -0.34 -4.65 31.61
C MET A 1 -1.13 -5.06 32.85
N PRO A 2 -2.10 -5.97 32.76
CA PRO A 2 -2.72 -6.59 33.94
C PRO A 2 -1.66 -7.04 34.96
N GLN A 3 -1.81 -6.58 36.20
CA GLN A 3 -0.92 -6.84 37.33
C GLN A 3 -1.75 -6.96 38.61
N HIS A 4 -1.20 -7.60 39.63
CA HIS A 4 -1.79 -7.61 40.97
C HIS A 4 -0.69 -7.33 42.00
N GLU A 5 -1.02 -6.50 42.99
CA GLU A 5 -0.11 -6.11 44.06
C GLU A 5 -0.70 -6.55 45.41
N SER A 6 0.18 -6.96 46.30
CA SER A 6 -0.13 -7.24 47.70
C SER A 6 1.04 -6.79 48.57
N SER A 7 0.80 -6.60 49.86
CA SER A 7 1.83 -6.15 50.80
C SER A 7 1.77 -6.95 52.10
N ILE A 8 2.93 -7.14 52.73
CA ILE A 8 3.07 -7.78 54.03
C ILE A 8 3.80 -6.81 54.95
N ALA A 9 3.25 -6.53 56.13
CA ALA A 9 3.94 -5.75 57.15
C ALA A 9 5.06 -6.59 57.77
N LEU A 10 6.28 -6.04 57.82
CA LEU A 10 7.47 -6.73 58.29
C LEU A 10 7.66 -6.64 59.81
N ALA A 11 6.98 -5.70 60.47
CA ALA A 11 6.96 -5.55 61.92
C ALA A 11 8.36 -5.45 62.54
N GLY A 12 9.26 -4.70 61.90
CA GLY A 12 10.64 -4.50 62.33
C GLY A 12 11.61 -5.61 61.89
N MET A 13 11.19 -6.55 61.03
CA MET A 13 12.10 -7.53 60.43
C MET A 13 13.14 -6.82 59.55
N ALA A 14 14.43 -7.15 59.77
CA ALA A 14 15.51 -6.59 58.97
C ALA A 14 15.34 -6.93 57.47
N THR A 15 15.66 -5.98 56.60
CA THR A 15 15.50 -6.12 55.14
C THR A 15 16.19 -7.36 54.59
N ASP A 16 17.42 -7.65 55.02
CA ASP A 16 18.17 -8.81 54.51
C ASP A 16 17.52 -10.14 54.94
N THR A 17 16.91 -10.18 56.14
CA THR A 17 16.11 -11.33 56.60
C THR A 17 14.83 -11.48 55.78
N ALA A 18 14.13 -10.37 55.51
CA ALA A 18 12.92 -10.39 54.68
C ALA A 18 13.22 -10.85 53.24
N ILE A 19 14.35 -10.42 52.68
CA ILE A 19 14.83 -10.82 51.36
C ILE A 19 15.24 -12.31 51.34
N ALA A 20 15.94 -12.79 52.38
CA ALA A 20 16.26 -14.22 52.52
C ALA A 20 15.00 -15.09 52.62
N LEU A 21 13.99 -14.65 53.39
CA LEU A 21 12.71 -15.35 53.49
C LEU A 21 11.94 -15.32 52.17
N ALA A 22 11.97 -14.21 51.43
CA ALA A 22 11.36 -14.11 50.12
C ALA A 22 12.05 -15.04 49.10
N TYR A 23 13.38 -15.16 49.16
CA TYR A 23 14.14 -16.10 48.34
C TYR A 23 13.78 -17.55 48.64
N GLN A 24 13.77 -17.95 49.91
CA GLN A 24 13.33 -19.30 50.30
C GLN A 24 11.88 -19.56 49.88
N THR A 25 11.00 -18.55 50.00
CA THR A 25 9.61 -18.64 49.53
C THR A 25 9.56 -18.96 48.03
N PHE A 26 10.40 -18.31 47.21
CA PHE A 26 10.49 -18.62 45.79
C PHE A 26 11.00 -20.04 45.53
N GLN A 27 12.01 -20.51 46.27
CA GLN A 27 12.53 -21.87 46.15
C GLN A 27 11.44 -22.91 46.44
N GLU A 28 10.67 -22.75 47.53
CA GLU A 28 9.63 -23.70 47.92
C GLU A 28 8.39 -23.65 47.01
N LEU A 29 8.17 -22.53 46.31
CA LEU A 29 7.15 -22.41 45.28
C LEU A 29 7.64 -22.89 43.90
N ASN A 30 8.88 -23.37 43.79
CA ASN A 30 9.56 -23.74 42.55
C ASN A 30 9.60 -22.59 41.53
N TRP A 31 9.83 -21.36 41.99
CA TRP A 31 9.95 -20.20 41.10
C TRP A 31 11.42 -19.87 40.86
N GLN A 32 11.75 -19.60 39.60
CA GLN A 32 13.13 -19.34 39.20
C GLN A 32 13.49 -17.88 39.42
N VAL A 33 14.36 -17.63 40.40
CA VAL A 33 14.85 -16.29 40.72
C VAL A 33 15.77 -15.81 39.60
N GLN A 34 15.48 -14.63 39.07
CA GLN A 34 16.21 -14.04 37.93
C GLN A 34 17.16 -12.93 38.36
N TYR A 35 16.71 -12.13 39.33
CA TYR A 35 17.42 -10.96 39.83
C TYR A 35 17.30 -10.85 41.35
N ALA A 36 18.37 -10.39 42.00
CA ALA A 36 18.39 -10.03 43.40
C ALA A 36 19.18 -8.74 43.61
N GLY A 37 18.65 -7.86 44.46
CA GLY A 37 19.32 -6.67 44.98
C GLY A 37 19.27 -6.66 46.50
N ASP A 38 19.63 -5.52 47.10
CA ASP A 38 19.67 -5.39 48.56
C ASP A 38 18.27 -5.31 49.16
N VAL A 39 17.34 -4.69 48.44
CA VAL A 39 15.96 -4.43 48.90
C VAL A 39 14.90 -5.08 48.01
N ALA A 40 15.30 -5.80 46.95
CA ALA A 40 14.36 -6.35 45.99
C ALA A 40 14.80 -7.70 45.41
N LEU A 41 13.83 -8.51 45.02
CA LEU A 41 14.01 -9.80 44.35
C LEU A 41 13.00 -9.96 43.23
N ALA A 42 13.40 -10.59 42.13
CA ALA A 42 12.48 -10.92 41.05
C ALA A 42 12.64 -12.37 40.59
N ALA A 43 11.51 -13.04 40.38
CA ALA A 43 11.45 -14.43 39.93
C ALA A 43 10.41 -14.61 38.81
N ILE A 44 10.54 -15.69 38.05
CA ILE A 44 9.53 -16.14 37.09
C ILE A 44 8.85 -17.37 37.68
N THR A 45 7.52 -17.35 37.71
CA THR A 45 6.75 -18.51 38.19
C THR A 45 6.90 -19.68 37.22
N ASP A 46 7.31 -20.85 37.71
CA ASP A 46 7.22 -22.09 36.93
C ASP A 46 5.75 -22.51 36.82
N THR A 47 5.30 -22.78 35.59
CA THR A 47 3.95 -23.31 35.35
C THR A 47 3.97 -24.55 34.45
N GLY A 48 5.14 -25.19 34.30
CA GLY A 48 5.35 -26.31 33.39
C GLY A 48 5.10 -25.90 31.93
N TRP A 49 4.00 -26.36 31.35
CA TRP A 49 3.62 -26.12 29.94
C TRP A 49 2.96 -24.75 29.68
N LYS A 50 2.73 -23.94 30.72
CA LYS A 50 2.04 -22.64 30.60
C LYS A 50 3.03 -21.47 30.64
N LYS A 51 2.55 -20.29 30.23
CA LYS A 51 3.30 -19.04 30.32
C LYS A 51 3.34 -18.56 31.78
N GLY A 52 4.54 -18.45 32.34
CA GLY A 52 4.79 -17.91 33.68
C GLY A 52 4.50 -16.41 33.81
N GLN A 53 4.44 -15.92 35.04
CA GLN A 53 4.35 -14.51 35.43
C GLN A 53 5.65 -14.07 36.09
N GLN A 54 5.98 -12.78 36.03
CA GLN A 54 7.07 -12.22 36.81
C GLN A 54 6.53 -11.80 38.17
N ILE A 55 7.24 -12.19 39.22
CA ILE A 55 6.97 -11.74 40.59
C ILE A 55 8.13 -10.88 41.02
N ILE A 56 7.83 -9.69 41.54
CA ILE A 56 8.80 -8.75 42.10
C ILE A 56 8.43 -8.52 43.55
N CYS A 57 9.37 -8.77 44.44
CA CYS A 57 9.27 -8.48 45.86
C CYS A 57 10.21 -7.31 46.18
N ARG A 58 9.73 -6.27 46.86
CA ARG A 58 10.53 -5.11 47.28
C ARG A 58 10.21 -4.74 48.71
N VAL A 59 11.23 -4.51 49.51
CA VAL A 59 11.11 -3.99 50.87
C VAL A 59 11.23 -2.47 50.84
N GLU A 60 10.24 -1.79 51.37
CA GLU A 60 10.18 -0.33 51.51
C GLU A 60 9.36 0.00 52.76
N ASP A 61 9.84 0.94 53.60
CA ASP A 61 9.12 1.41 54.81
C ASP A 61 8.49 0.30 55.69
N ASP A 62 9.29 -0.69 56.11
CA ASP A 62 8.86 -1.85 56.92
C ASP A 62 7.73 -2.69 56.27
N THR A 63 7.63 -2.62 54.94
CA THR A 63 6.61 -3.33 54.16
C THR A 63 7.28 -4.10 53.02
N LEU A 64 6.91 -5.37 52.87
CA LEU A 64 7.25 -6.18 51.70
C LEU A 64 6.13 -6.05 50.65
N HIS A 65 6.39 -5.28 49.61
CA HIS A 65 5.55 -5.15 48.44
C HIS A 65 5.79 -6.31 47.47
N ILE A 66 4.72 -6.96 47.03
CA ILE A 66 4.75 -8.11 46.14
C ILE A 66 3.89 -7.76 44.93
N LYS A 67 4.51 -7.77 43.76
CA LYS A 67 3.87 -7.50 42.48
C LYS A 67 3.97 -8.72 41.59
N SER A 68 2.84 -9.18 41.03
CA SER A 68 2.82 -10.19 39.98
C SER A 68 2.31 -9.57 38.68
N GLU A 69 3.05 -9.73 37.59
CA GLU A 69 2.73 -9.16 36.28
C GLU A 69 2.98 -10.13 35.11
N MET A 70 2.25 -9.88 34.02
CA MET A 70 2.37 -10.66 32.78
C MET A 70 3.64 -10.27 32.01
N ILE A 71 4.36 -11.29 31.54
CA ILE A 71 5.63 -11.11 30.79
C ILE A 71 5.56 -11.56 29.32
N HIS A 72 4.40 -12.01 28.81
CA HIS A 72 4.31 -12.70 27.51
C HIS A 72 3.35 -12.09 26.46
N ASN A 73 3.19 -10.75 26.41
CA ASN A 73 2.19 -10.08 25.54
C ASN A 73 0.78 -10.72 25.67
N GLU A 74 0.42 -11.19 26.87
CA GLU A 74 -0.91 -11.69 27.16
C GLU A 74 -1.90 -10.51 27.16
N LEU A 75 -3.06 -10.66 26.50
CA LEU A 75 -4.06 -9.58 26.38
C LEU A 75 -4.86 -9.34 27.67
N ALA A 76 -5.00 -10.37 28.53
CA ALA A 76 -5.74 -10.30 29.78
C ALA A 76 -5.33 -11.41 30.77
N ASP A 77 -5.43 -11.14 32.08
CA ASP A 77 -5.27 -12.16 33.14
C ASP A 77 -6.56 -12.97 33.32
N ALA A 78 -6.95 -13.70 32.28
CA ALA A 78 -8.26 -14.38 32.19
C ALA A 78 -8.50 -15.45 33.28
N LEU A 79 -7.47 -15.88 34.01
CA LEU A 79 -7.54 -16.90 35.06
C LEU A 79 -7.22 -16.37 36.47
N GLY A 80 -7.02 -15.05 36.60
CA GLY A 80 -6.60 -14.41 37.85
C GLY A 80 -5.28 -14.95 38.39
N LYS A 81 -4.34 -15.29 37.49
CA LYS A 81 -3.03 -15.85 37.83
C LYS A 81 -2.25 -14.91 38.75
N ASN A 82 -2.26 -13.61 38.48
CA ASN A 82 -1.47 -12.64 39.26
C ASN A 82 -1.96 -12.54 40.70
N LYS A 83 -3.29 -12.55 40.90
CA LYS A 83 -3.89 -12.60 42.24
C LYS A 83 -3.59 -13.93 42.96
N LYS A 84 -3.65 -15.06 42.24
CA LYS A 84 -3.31 -16.37 42.82
C LYS A 84 -1.83 -16.46 43.22
N ASN A 85 -0.95 -15.90 42.41
CA ASN A 85 0.48 -15.90 42.62
C ASN A 85 0.87 -15.07 43.86
N THR A 86 0.41 -13.82 43.94
CA THR A 86 0.59 -12.97 45.13
C THR A 86 0.00 -13.62 46.38
N GLY A 87 -1.16 -14.27 46.28
CA GLY A 87 -1.76 -15.05 47.37
C GLY A 87 -0.88 -16.21 47.84
N LYS A 88 -0.41 -17.07 46.92
CA LYS A 88 0.49 -18.20 47.23
C LYS A 88 1.79 -17.74 47.87
N PHE A 89 2.39 -16.67 47.35
CA PHE A 89 3.58 -16.07 47.94
C PHE A 89 3.30 -15.60 49.36
N THR A 90 2.22 -14.85 49.58
CA THR A 90 1.85 -14.30 50.88
C THR A 90 1.62 -15.40 51.91
N GLU A 91 0.86 -16.43 51.55
CA GLU A 91 0.58 -17.58 52.42
C GLU A 91 1.89 -18.28 52.83
N ARG A 92 2.77 -18.54 51.88
CA ARG A 92 4.01 -19.27 52.16
C ARG A 92 5.04 -18.44 52.91
N PHE A 93 5.21 -17.16 52.54
CA PHE A 93 6.08 -16.22 53.22
C PHE A 93 5.68 -16.08 54.70
N ASN A 94 4.39 -15.89 54.98
CA ASN A 94 3.90 -15.77 56.36
C ASN A 94 4.12 -17.06 57.16
N ALA A 95 3.96 -18.24 56.54
CA ALA A 95 4.24 -19.52 57.19
C ALA A 95 5.73 -19.67 57.57
N LEU A 96 6.65 -19.22 56.71
CA LEU A 96 8.09 -19.21 57.01
C LEU A 96 8.47 -18.14 58.05
N ALA A 97 7.89 -16.95 57.96
CA ALA A 97 8.14 -15.88 58.92
C ALA A 97 7.66 -16.28 60.34
N ALA A 98 6.51 -16.95 60.44
CA ALA A 98 5.96 -17.43 61.72
C ALA A 98 6.77 -18.59 62.33
N SER A 99 7.41 -19.42 61.51
CA SER A 99 8.26 -20.51 62.01
C SER A 99 9.63 -20.02 62.50
N GLY A 100 10.04 -18.82 62.10
CA GLY A 100 11.35 -18.23 62.42
C GLY A 100 12.55 -19.02 61.84
N GLN A 101 12.30 -19.96 60.94
CA GLN A 101 13.32 -20.84 60.37
C GLN A 101 13.62 -20.47 58.92
N LEU A 102 14.70 -19.73 58.73
CA LEU A 102 15.45 -19.78 57.47
C LEU A 102 16.15 -21.14 57.41
N THR A 103 15.83 -21.95 56.40
CA THR A 103 16.54 -23.21 56.20
C THR A 103 17.95 -22.91 55.71
N ASN A 104 18.97 -23.32 56.46
CA ASN A 104 20.37 -23.17 56.06
C ASN A 104 20.73 -21.71 55.68
N THR A 105 20.55 -20.80 56.64
CA THR A 105 20.76 -19.34 56.50
C THR A 105 22.05 -18.98 55.76
N GLU A 106 23.17 -19.62 56.11
CA GLU A 106 24.48 -19.35 55.48
C GLU A 106 24.50 -19.69 53.98
N ALA A 107 23.87 -20.79 53.58
CA ALA A 107 23.74 -21.15 52.17
C ALA A 107 22.85 -20.15 51.40
N ILE A 108 21.70 -19.75 51.98
CA ILE A 108 20.81 -18.76 51.36
C ILE A 108 21.52 -17.42 51.14
N HIS A 109 22.24 -16.91 52.15
CA HIS A 109 22.97 -15.65 51.99
C HIS A 109 24.10 -15.77 50.95
N THR A 110 24.76 -16.93 50.87
CA THR A 110 25.78 -17.20 49.84
C THR A 110 25.18 -17.23 48.44
N GLU A 111 24.05 -17.91 48.25
CA GLU A 111 23.33 -17.98 46.97
C GLU A 111 22.80 -16.60 46.56
N LEU A 112 22.25 -15.82 47.50
CA LEU A 112 21.79 -14.46 47.26
C LEU A 112 22.94 -13.52 46.88
N ALA A 113 24.09 -13.63 47.55
CA ALA A 113 25.27 -12.83 47.20
C ALA A 113 25.74 -13.14 45.77
N ALA A 114 25.84 -14.43 45.40
CA ALA A 114 26.18 -14.85 44.04
C ALA A 114 25.13 -14.36 43.02
N LEU A 115 23.84 -14.41 43.37
CA LEU A 115 22.76 -13.95 42.51
C LEU A 115 22.79 -12.42 42.34
N ARG A 116 23.11 -11.65 43.38
CA ARG A 116 23.29 -10.19 43.33
C ARG A 116 24.46 -9.82 42.40
N GLU A 117 25.59 -10.52 42.50
CA GLU A 117 26.72 -10.34 41.58
C GLU A 117 26.32 -10.64 40.12
N SER A 118 25.62 -11.76 39.90
CA SER A 118 25.11 -12.11 38.57
C SER A 118 24.09 -11.08 38.04
N THR A 119 23.30 -10.47 38.94
CA THR A 119 22.32 -9.44 38.61
C THR A 119 23.01 -8.17 38.12
N LEU A 120 24.06 -7.72 38.81
CA LEU A 120 24.84 -6.57 38.40
C LEU A 120 25.47 -6.77 37.01
N LEU A 121 26.02 -7.96 36.75
CA LEU A 121 26.58 -8.30 35.44
C LEU A 121 25.50 -8.28 34.34
N LYS A 122 24.34 -8.89 34.59
CA LYS A 122 23.20 -8.89 33.65
C LYS A 122 22.70 -7.47 33.36
N VAL A 123 22.50 -6.66 34.40
CA VAL A 123 22.03 -5.27 34.26
C VAL A 123 23.04 -4.43 33.47
N ALA A 124 24.33 -4.58 33.76
CA ALA A 124 25.39 -3.89 33.01
C ALA A 124 25.44 -4.34 31.53
N GLU A 125 25.24 -5.63 31.26
CA GLU A 125 25.15 -6.16 29.90
C GLU A 125 23.91 -5.63 29.15
N GLU A 126 22.75 -5.63 29.81
CA GLU A 126 21.50 -5.07 29.27
C GLU A 126 21.58 -3.57 29.01
N GLU A 127 22.22 -2.80 29.90
CA GLU A 127 22.44 -1.36 29.74
C GLU A 127 23.39 -1.07 28.56
N LYS A 128 24.51 -1.79 28.50
CA LYS A 128 25.45 -1.69 27.37
C LYS A 128 24.74 -2.00 26.05
N GLU A 129 23.93 -3.04 26.02
CA GLU A 129 23.18 -3.43 24.83
C GLU A 129 22.11 -2.40 24.46
N ALA A 130 21.39 -1.83 25.43
CA ALA A 130 20.43 -0.77 25.18
C ALA A 130 21.10 0.46 24.55
N ILE A 131 22.30 0.81 25.01
CA ILE A 131 23.12 1.87 24.43
C ILE A 131 23.55 1.51 23.01
N GLU A 132 24.00 0.27 22.75
CA GLU A 132 24.37 -0.18 21.40
C GLU A 132 23.18 -0.13 20.43
N ILE A 133 21.98 -0.50 20.89
CA ILE A 133 20.73 -0.40 20.12
C ILE A 133 20.38 1.05 19.82
N ASP A 134 20.40 1.93 20.83
CA ASP A 134 20.09 3.35 20.65
C ASP A 134 21.08 4.01 19.67
N GLN A 135 22.37 3.68 19.77
CA GLN A 135 23.40 4.17 18.83
C GLN A 135 23.21 3.65 17.41
N ALA A 136 22.84 2.37 17.24
CA ALA A 136 22.65 1.77 15.92
C ALA A 136 21.37 2.26 15.22
N MET A 137 20.32 2.50 15.99
CA MET A 137 19.00 2.90 15.49
C MET A 137 18.76 4.41 15.55
N ASN A 138 19.63 5.15 16.25
CA ASN A 138 19.56 6.58 16.49
C ASN A 138 18.17 7.04 17.00
N LEU A 139 17.61 6.33 18.00
CA LEU A 139 16.22 6.53 18.47
C LEU A 139 16.03 7.88 19.17
N SER A 140 17.10 8.51 19.65
CA SER A 140 17.08 9.82 20.31
C SER A 140 17.06 11.04 19.34
N GLY A 141 17.21 10.84 18.03
CA GLY A 141 17.39 11.91 17.03
C GLY A 141 16.12 12.34 16.26
N SER A 142 15.27 13.16 16.89
CA SER A 142 14.02 13.86 16.48
C SER A 142 13.73 14.35 15.02
N ASN A 143 14.45 13.92 13.99
CA ASN A 143 14.35 14.50 12.64
C ASN A 143 13.55 13.63 11.68
N LEU A 144 12.24 13.47 11.91
CA LEU A 144 11.30 12.85 10.93
C LEU A 144 10.79 13.84 9.88
N TYR A 145 11.58 14.90 9.59
CA TYR A 145 11.12 16.01 8.76
C TYR A 145 10.80 15.57 7.34
N VAL A 146 11.59 14.67 6.75
CA VAL A 146 11.34 14.19 5.39
C VAL A 146 10.15 13.24 5.39
N THR A 147 10.06 12.34 6.37
CA THR A 147 8.89 11.46 6.53
C THR A 147 7.61 12.28 6.63
N TYR A 148 7.53 13.26 7.54
CA TYR A 148 6.37 14.12 7.68
C TYR A 148 6.13 15.02 6.47
N GLY A 149 7.18 15.52 5.83
CA GLY A 149 7.07 16.32 4.61
C GLY A 149 6.47 15.53 3.45
N ILE A 150 6.91 14.28 3.26
CA ILE A 150 6.34 13.38 2.25
C ILE A 150 4.89 13.04 2.61
N ILE A 151 4.58 12.75 3.87
CA ILE A 151 3.21 12.48 4.31
C ILE A 151 2.29 13.68 4.02
N ALA A 152 2.71 14.88 4.43
CA ALA A 152 1.96 16.10 4.21
C ALA A 152 1.72 16.37 2.71
N LEU A 153 2.74 16.15 1.87
CA LEU A 153 2.62 16.31 0.42
C LEU A 153 1.61 15.32 -0.18
N ASN A 154 1.66 14.05 0.21
CA ASN A 154 0.71 13.03 -0.25
C ASN A 154 -0.73 13.37 0.16
N LEU A 155 -0.93 13.79 1.40
CA LEU A 155 -2.25 14.19 1.90
C LEU A 155 -2.76 15.44 1.17
N LEU A 156 -1.89 16.43 0.91
CA LEU A 156 -2.24 17.62 0.15
C LEU A 156 -2.67 17.26 -1.27
N VAL A 157 -1.87 16.45 -1.99
CA VAL A 157 -2.21 16.00 -3.35
C VAL A 157 -3.53 15.24 -3.36
N PHE A 158 -3.75 14.34 -2.39
CA PHE A 158 -5.00 13.60 -2.28
C PHE A 158 -6.22 14.52 -2.06
N VAL A 159 -6.11 15.52 -1.18
CA VAL A 159 -7.19 16.51 -0.97
C VAL A 159 -7.48 17.28 -2.25
N LEU A 160 -6.45 17.78 -2.94
CA LEU A 160 -6.64 18.54 -4.18
C LEU A 160 -7.25 17.68 -5.29
N MET A 161 -6.86 16.40 -5.39
CA MET A 161 -7.47 15.44 -6.31
C MET A 161 -8.95 15.21 -5.98
N CYS A 162 -9.31 15.09 -4.70
CA CYS A 162 -10.70 14.94 -4.30
C CYS A 162 -11.54 16.17 -4.69
N LEU A 163 -10.99 17.37 -4.56
CA LEU A 163 -11.63 18.60 -5.02
C LEU A 163 -11.81 18.64 -6.55
N ASP A 164 -10.94 17.98 -7.31
CA ASP A 164 -11.02 17.82 -8.77
C ASP A 164 -11.86 16.58 -9.19
N GLY A 165 -12.56 15.94 -8.26
CA GLY A 165 -13.49 14.84 -8.56
C GLY A 165 -12.88 13.43 -8.59
N ALA A 166 -11.70 13.23 -8.00
CA ALA A 166 -11.07 11.90 -7.92
C ALA A 166 -11.87 10.87 -7.11
N GLY A 167 -12.79 11.33 -6.25
CA GLY A 167 -13.55 10.52 -5.32
C GLY A 167 -12.76 10.13 -4.07
N ILE A 168 -13.45 10.00 -2.94
CA ILE A 168 -12.84 9.68 -1.64
C ILE A 168 -12.83 8.16 -1.40
N PHE A 169 -13.93 7.49 -1.73
CA PHE A 169 -14.13 6.05 -1.54
C PHE A 169 -14.10 5.30 -2.88
N ASP A 170 -14.75 5.87 -3.90
CA ASP A 170 -14.81 5.33 -5.26
C ASP A 170 -13.91 6.14 -6.18
N ALA A 171 -12.85 5.51 -6.70
CA ALA A 171 -11.83 6.19 -7.48
C ALA A 171 -12.32 6.53 -8.90
N ASN A 172 -12.11 7.77 -9.34
CA ASN A 172 -12.29 8.15 -10.75
C ASN A 172 -10.97 8.03 -11.51
N GLY A 173 -10.75 6.92 -12.21
CA GLY A 173 -9.51 6.64 -12.95
C GLY A 173 -9.09 7.74 -13.94
N LEU A 174 -10.03 8.49 -14.53
CA LEU A 174 -9.75 9.57 -15.47
C LEU A 174 -9.07 10.76 -14.78
N VAL A 175 -9.57 11.14 -13.60
CA VAL A 175 -8.94 12.21 -12.78
C VAL A 175 -7.53 11.78 -12.39
N HIS A 176 -7.30 10.52 -12.04
CA HIS A 176 -5.96 10.02 -11.73
C HIS A 176 -5.00 10.12 -12.92
N LEU A 177 -5.47 9.79 -14.13
CA LEU A 177 -4.70 9.96 -15.37
C LEU A 177 -4.40 11.44 -15.64
N LYS A 178 -5.35 12.35 -15.41
CA LYS A 178 -5.14 13.80 -15.54
C LYS A 178 -4.08 14.30 -14.56
N TRP A 179 -4.08 13.80 -13.32
CA TRP A 179 -3.14 14.19 -12.27
C TRP A 179 -1.73 13.58 -12.43
N GLY A 180 -1.56 12.59 -13.31
CA GLY A 180 -0.24 12.05 -13.62
C GLY A 180 0.02 10.66 -13.03
N SER A 181 -1.00 9.83 -12.85
CA SER A 181 -0.78 8.41 -12.56
C SER A 181 0.05 7.74 -13.67
N ASN A 182 0.76 6.68 -13.31
CA ASN A 182 1.62 5.96 -14.23
C ASN A 182 0.75 5.10 -15.14
N TYR A 183 0.78 5.41 -16.44
CA TYR A 183 -0.04 4.75 -17.45
C TYR A 183 0.78 4.61 -18.72
N GLY A 184 1.15 3.37 -19.07
CA GLY A 184 2.12 3.07 -20.13
C GLY A 184 1.90 3.83 -21.44
N PRO A 185 0.68 3.87 -22.01
CA PRO A 185 0.39 4.63 -23.21
C PRO A 185 0.76 6.12 -23.14
N LEU A 186 0.60 6.77 -21.99
CA LEU A 186 0.98 8.17 -21.79
C LEU A 186 2.45 8.29 -21.37
N THR A 187 2.90 7.50 -20.39
CA THR A 187 4.27 7.56 -19.86
C THR A 187 5.32 7.30 -20.95
N LEU A 188 5.08 6.33 -21.83
CA LEU A 188 6.01 5.92 -22.87
C LEU A 188 5.94 6.76 -24.16
N SER A 189 4.97 7.68 -24.27
CA SER A 189 4.76 8.50 -25.48
C SER A 189 5.13 9.97 -25.32
N GLY A 190 5.67 10.36 -24.16
CA GLY A 190 6.11 11.73 -23.88
C GLY A 190 5.99 12.09 -22.40
N ASP A 191 4.94 11.56 -21.77
CA ASP A 191 4.61 11.35 -20.36
C ASP A 191 5.63 11.18 -19.22
N TRP A 192 6.94 11.34 -19.42
CA TRP A 192 7.95 10.73 -18.53
C TRP A 192 7.86 11.13 -17.05
N TRP A 193 7.33 12.31 -16.74
CA TRP A 193 7.16 12.80 -15.37
C TRP A 193 6.17 11.96 -14.56
N ARG A 194 5.32 11.17 -15.24
CA ARG A 194 4.42 10.19 -14.62
C ARG A 194 5.16 9.16 -13.79
N LEU A 195 6.44 8.87 -14.09
CA LEU A 195 7.29 8.02 -13.26
C LEU A 195 7.53 8.59 -11.85
N VAL A 196 7.38 9.90 -11.67
CA VAL A 196 7.57 10.60 -10.39
C VAL A 196 6.23 10.96 -9.76
N THR A 197 5.31 11.56 -10.53
CA THR A 197 4.04 12.07 -9.98
C THR A 197 3.16 10.96 -9.41
N ASN A 198 3.18 9.76 -10.02
CA ASN A 198 2.39 8.63 -9.53
C ASN A 198 2.70 8.24 -8.07
N ILE A 199 3.92 8.51 -7.60
CA ILE A 199 4.36 8.23 -6.22
C ILE A 199 3.52 9.02 -5.19
N PHE A 200 2.88 10.11 -5.62
CA PHE A 200 2.11 11.02 -4.74
C PHE A 200 0.58 10.96 -4.92
N ILE A 201 0.11 10.17 -5.89
CA ILE A 201 -1.31 10.08 -6.29
C ILE A 201 -1.96 8.85 -5.65
N HIS A 202 -3.19 8.95 -5.16
CA HIS A 202 -3.85 7.84 -4.46
C HIS A 202 -5.32 7.67 -4.87
N PHE A 203 -5.72 6.42 -5.13
CA PHE A 203 -7.08 6.01 -5.53
C PHE A 203 -8.17 6.09 -4.46
N GLY A 204 -7.88 6.51 -3.23
CA GLY A 204 -8.91 6.64 -2.21
C GLY A 204 -8.35 6.76 -0.79
N ILE A 205 -9.24 7.04 0.16
CA ILE A 205 -8.86 7.39 1.53
C ILE A 205 -8.15 6.25 2.27
N ILE A 206 -8.65 5.01 2.12
CA ILE A 206 -8.01 3.84 2.74
C ILE A 206 -6.63 3.59 2.13
N HIS A 207 -6.51 3.80 0.81
CA HIS A 207 -5.25 3.61 0.11
C HIS A 207 -4.19 4.61 0.59
N VAL A 208 -4.50 5.92 0.67
CA VAL A 208 -3.55 6.91 1.20
C VAL A 208 -3.26 6.68 2.69
N ALA A 209 -4.27 6.37 3.50
CA ALA A 209 -4.08 6.13 4.94
C ALA A 209 -3.12 4.97 5.22
N MET A 210 -3.29 3.84 4.53
CA MET A 210 -2.40 2.69 4.68
C MET A 210 -0.98 2.98 4.21
N ASN A 211 -0.82 3.72 3.10
CA ASN A 211 0.50 4.13 2.63
C ASN A 211 1.21 5.06 3.63
N MET A 212 0.50 6.05 4.19
CA MET A 212 1.09 6.98 5.15
C MET A 212 1.43 6.29 6.47
N TYR A 213 0.58 5.36 6.92
CA TYR A 213 0.87 4.51 8.07
C TYR A 213 2.13 3.66 7.86
N SER A 214 2.25 2.99 6.71
CA SER A 214 3.43 2.19 6.37
C SER A 214 4.69 3.04 6.22
N LEU A 215 4.58 4.20 5.55
CA LEU A 215 5.68 5.16 5.40
C LEU A 215 6.17 5.68 6.75
N TYR A 216 5.24 6.04 7.65
CA TYR A 216 5.57 6.44 9.02
C TYR A 216 6.28 5.31 9.77
N THR A 217 5.73 4.09 9.72
CA THR A 217 6.27 2.92 10.43
C THR A 217 7.69 2.57 10.01
N VAL A 218 8.02 2.66 8.72
CA VAL A 218 9.42 2.46 8.27
C VAL A 218 10.27 3.71 8.48
N GLY A 219 9.67 4.90 8.36
CA GLY A 219 10.33 6.20 8.53
C GLY A 219 10.91 6.42 9.92
N VAL A 220 10.18 6.02 10.98
CA VAL A 220 10.64 6.15 12.37
C VAL A 220 11.95 5.41 12.64
N TYR A 221 12.23 4.33 11.91
CA TYR A 221 13.50 3.61 12.01
C TYR A 221 14.52 4.14 11.00
N LEU A 222 14.10 4.37 9.77
CA LEU A 222 15.03 4.51 8.66
C LEU A 222 15.57 5.94 8.48
N GLU A 223 14.75 6.98 8.74
CA GLU A 223 15.21 8.37 8.61
C GLU A 223 16.31 8.72 9.65
N PRO A 224 16.20 8.34 10.94
CA PRO A 224 17.28 8.56 11.90
C PRO A 224 18.59 7.82 11.57
N MET A 225 18.49 6.63 10.98
CA MET A 225 19.65 5.84 10.56
C MET A 225 20.35 6.38 9.31
N LEU A 226 19.58 6.87 8.33
CA LEU A 226 20.11 7.33 7.05
C LEU A 226 20.44 8.82 7.02
N GLY A 227 19.70 9.62 7.79
CA GLY A 227 19.60 11.06 7.65
C GLY A 227 18.77 11.49 6.44
N LYS A 228 18.35 12.76 6.45
CA LYS A 228 17.39 13.36 5.50
C LYS A 228 17.68 13.10 4.02
N TRP A 229 18.92 13.25 3.57
CA TRP A 229 19.25 13.21 2.14
C TRP A 229 19.30 11.80 1.58
N ARG A 230 19.86 10.84 2.34
CA ARG A 230 19.88 9.43 1.96
C ARG A 230 18.46 8.86 1.99
N TYR A 231 17.66 9.23 3.00
CA TYR A 231 16.25 8.85 3.09
C TYR A 231 15.41 9.38 1.91
N ALA A 232 15.50 10.69 1.62
CA ALA A 232 14.76 11.31 0.51
C ALA A 232 15.15 10.72 -0.87
N ALA A 233 16.45 10.52 -1.10
CA ALA A 233 16.95 9.93 -2.34
C ALA A 233 16.48 8.48 -2.50
N ALA A 234 16.54 7.69 -1.43
CA ALA A 234 16.05 6.31 -1.44
C ALA A 234 14.55 6.26 -1.80
N TYR A 235 13.73 7.06 -1.12
CA TYR A 235 12.28 7.10 -1.37
C TYR A 235 11.97 7.43 -2.84
N LEU A 236 12.52 8.54 -3.36
CA LEU A 236 12.25 8.95 -4.74
C LEU A 236 12.81 7.98 -5.77
N CYS A 237 14.08 7.55 -5.63
CA CYS A 237 14.71 6.70 -6.63
C CYS A 237 14.10 5.29 -6.68
N THR A 238 13.78 4.70 -5.53
CA THR A 238 13.08 3.41 -5.50
C THR A 238 11.64 3.52 -6.04
N GLY A 239 10.94 4.63 -5.80
CA GLY A 239 9.63 4.88 -6.39
C GLY A 239 9.66 5.00 -7.93
N ILE A 240 10.67 5.68 -8.48
CA ILE A 240 10.88 5.77 -9.92
C ILE A 240 11.20 4.38 -10.51
N LEU A 241 12.09 3.61 -9.88
CA LEU A 241 12.42 2.26 -10.33
C LEU A 241 11.22 1.30 -10.20
N ALA A 242 10.41 1.41 -9.14
CA ALA A 242 9.15 0.70 -9.00
C ALA A 242 8.19 1.03 -10.16
N SER A 243 8.11 2.31 -10.55
CA SER A 243 7.29 2.75 -11.68
C SER A 243 7.75 2.15 -13.01
N ILE A 244 9.07 2.02 -13.21
CA ILE A 244 9.65 1.36 -14.39
C ILE A 244 9.34 -0.13 -14.39
N VAL A 245 9.50 -0.81 -13.25
CA VAL A 245 9.20 -2.25 -13.14
C VAL A 245 7.72 -2.53 -13.38
N SER A 246 6.82 -1.66 -12.90
CA SER A 246 5.39 -1.70 -13.21
C SER A 246 5.15 -1.65 -14.72
N LEU A 247 5.72 -0.67 -15.43
CA LEU A 247 5.58 -0.55 -16.89
C LEU A 247 6.17 -1.76 -17.64
N TRP A 248 7.28 -2.30 -17.16
CA TRP A 248 7.94 -3.45 -17.76
C TRP A 248 7.12 -4.74 -17.60
N TRP A 249 6.48 -4.91 -16.46
CA TRP A 249 5.70 -6.10 -16.14
C TRP A 249 4.33 -6.11 -16.83
N HIS A 250 3.63 -4.98 -16.82
CA HIS A 250 2.27 -4.88 -17.33
C HIS A 250 2.26 -4.64 -18.83
N LYS A 251 2.06 -5.72 -19.61
CA LYS A 251 1.93 -5.65 -21.08
C LYS A 251 0.65 -4.95 -21.54
N ASN A 252 -0.42 -5.07 -20.76
CA ASN A 252 -1.66 -4.34 -20.98
C ASN A 252 -1.63 -3.01 -20.20
N PRO A 253 -2.22 -1.92 -20.71
CA PRO A 253 -2.24 -0.65 -20.00
C PRO A 253 -2.92 -0.77 -18.63
N VAL A 254 -2.16 -0.50 -17.57
CA VAL A 254 -2.65 -0.41 -16.19
C VAL A 254 -2.47 1.01 -15.70
N ASN A 255 -3.50 1.55 -15.04
CA ASN A 255 -3.44 2.83 -14.36
C ASN A 255 -2.91 2.61 -12.93
N SER A 256 -1.64 2.93 -12.68
CA SER A 256 -0.97 2.66 -11.42
C SER A 256 -0.55 3.96 -10.72
N ALA A 257 -0.81 4.05 -9.43
CA ALA A 257 -0.43 5.19 -8.59
C ALA A 257 -0.39 4.78 -7.12
N GLY A 258 0.40 5.50 -6.34
CA GLY A 258 0.51 5.34 -4.89
C GLY A 258 1.96 5.36 -4.43
N ALA A 259 2.17 5.79 -3.19
CA ALA A 259 3.49 5.78 -2.56
C ALA A 259 4.04 4.36 -2.34
N SER A 260 3.22 3.32 -2.48
CA SER A 260 3.51 1.96 -2.04
C SER A 260 4.76 1.35 -2.69
N GLY A 261 5.04 1.65 -3.97
CA GLY A 261 6.29 1.23 -4.62
C GLY A 261 7.54 1.81 -3.93
N ALA A 262 7.52 3.11 -3.60
CA ALA A 262 8.58 3.77 -2.84
C ALA A 262 8.65 3.25 -1.40
N VAL A 263 7.51 3.03 -0.74
CA VAL A 263 7.44 2.48 0.63
C VAL A 263 8.04 1.08 0.68
N PHE A 264 7.73 0.20 -0.28
CA PHE A 264 8.38 -1.10 -0.41
C PHE A 264 9.89 -0.96 -0.65
N GLY A 265 10.32 0.06 -1.40
CA GLY A 265 11.73 0.42 -1.50
C GLY A 265 12.36 0.78 -0.16
N MET A 266 11.69 1.58 0.67
CA MET A 266 12.18 1.89 2.02
C MET A 266 12.25 0.64 2.90
N PHE A 267 11.28 -0.28 2.81
CA PHE A 267 11.37 -1.58 3.46
C PHE A 267 12.52 -2.44 2.92
N GLY A 268 12.83 -2.36 1.62
CA GLY A 268 13.98 -3.02 1.02
C GLY A 268 15.30 -2.49 1.56
N VAL A 269 15.42 -1.16 1.68
CA VAL A 269 16.59 -0.53 2.31
C VAL A 269 16.72 -1.00 3.75
N PHE A 270 15.63 -0.95 4.52
CA PHE A 270 15.66 -1.37 5.92
C PHE A 270 16.01 -2.86 6.07
N PHE A 271 15.49 -3.71 5.18
CA PHE A 271 15.80 -5.13 5.13
C PHE A 271 17.29 -5.37 4.90
N ALA A 272 17.92 -4.64 3.96
CA ALA A 272 19.37 -4.72 3.73
C ALA A 272 20.20 -4.25 4.95
N LEU A 273 19.75 -3.22 5.67
CA LEU A 273 20.40 -2.79 6.90
C LEU A 273 20.29 -3.85 8.00
N LEU A 274 19.12 -4.49 8.13
CA LEU A 274 18.90 -5.58 9.09
C LEU A 274 19.73 -6.82 8.75
N THR A 275 19.91 -7.17 7.48
CA THR A 275 20.78 -8.28 7.08
C THR A 275 22.27 -7.93 7.10
N SER A 276 22.62 -6.69 7.44
CA SER A 276 23.99 -6.27 7.71
C SER A 276 24.38 -6.44 9.18
N ASN A 277 25.67 -6.29 9.50
CA ASN A 277 26.15 -6.28 10.89
C ASN A 277 26.05 -4.89 11.56
N LEU A 278 25.09 -4.06 11.13
CA LEU A 278 24.84 -2.74 11.71
C LEU A 278 23.88 -2.78 12.89
N ILE A 279 22.91 -3.70 12.88
CA ILE A 279 21.87 -3.79 13.91
C ILE A 279 22.15 -4.99 14.83
N PRO A 280 22.14 -4.82 16.17
CA PRO A 280 22.38 -5.89 17.12
C PRO A 280 21.44 -7.10 16.95
N ASN A 281 21.97 -8.31 17.19
CA ASN A 281 21.26 -9.58 16.92
C ASN A 281 19.94 -9.73 17.69
N LYS A 282 19.86 -9.21 18.92
CA LYS A 282 18.71 -9.38 19.82
C LYS A 282 17.45 -8.71 19.28
N ILE A 283 17.56 -7.51 18.71
CA ILE A 283 16.43 -6.80 18.08
C ILE A 283 16.25 -7.15 16.60
N ARG A 284 17.33 -7.51 15.92
CA ARG A 284 17.33 -7.82 14.48
C ARG A 284 16.30 -8.90 14.13
N LYS A 285 16.22 -9.98 14.92
CA LYS A 285 15.30 -11.09 14.66
C LYS A 285 13.83 -10.63 14.70
N ALA A 286 13.45 -9.85 15.70
CA ALA A 286 12.09 -9.35 15.85
C ALA A 286 11.72 -8.38 14.72
N LEU A 287 12.62 -7.46 14.36
CA LEU A 287 12.42 -6.52 13.26
C LEU A 287 12.31 -7.24 11.90
N LEU A 288 13.18 -8.21 11.63
CA LEU A 288 13.12 -9.05 10.43
C LEU A 288 11.81 -9.83 10.35
N GLN A 289 11.34 -10.40 11.46
CA GLN A 289 10.05 -11.09 11.50
C GLN A 289 8.89 -10.14 11.19
N ASN A 290 8.85 -8.97 11.83
CA ASN A 290 7.78 -7.99 11.63
C ASN A 290 7.72 -7.48 10.18
N ILE A 291 8.86 -7.12 9.60
CA ILE A 291 8.94 -6.66 8.22
C ILE A 291 8.66 -7.80 7.25
N GLY A 292 9.18 -9.01 7.51
CA GLY A 292 8.93 -10.19 6.70
C GLY A 292 7.44 -10.54 6.64
N ILE A 293 6.75 -10.49 7.79
CA ILE A 293 5.29 -10.67 7.86
C ILE A 293 4.57 -9.56 7.08
N PHE A 294 4.96 -8.30 7.26
CA PHE A 294 4.35 -7.17 6.56
C PHE A 294 4.51 -7.29 5.03
N ILE A 295 5.72 -7.53 4.54
CA ILE A 295 6.02 -7.70 3.11
C ILE A 295 5.26 -8.91 2.56
N GLY A 296 5.36 -10.06 3.23
CA GLY A 296 4.70 -11.29 2.80
C GLY A 296 3.19 -11.14 2.74
N TYR A 297 2.57 -10.56 3.77
CA TYR A 297 1.14 -10.29 3.81
C TYR A 297 0.69 -9.37 2.67
N ASN A 298 1.37 -8.24 2.45
CA ASN A 298 0.97 -7.28 1.41
C ASN A 298 1.13 -7.86 0.00
N LEU A 299 2.22 -8.59 -0.27
CA LEU A 299 2.42 -9.24 -1.58
C LEU A 299 1.38 -10.34 -1.84
N LEU A 300 1.07 -11.15 -0.82
CA LEU A 300 0.00 -12.17 -0.91
C LEU A 300 -1.38 -11.54 -1.09
N TYR A 301 -1.67 -10.46 -0.37
CA TYR A 301 -2.92 -9.73 -0.51
C TYR A 301 -3.03 -9.10 -1.91
N GLY A 302 -1.94 -8.59 -2.46
CA GLY A 302 -1.89 -8.01 -3.81
C GLY A 302 -2.17 -9.00 -4.94
N LEU A 303 -2.05 -10.32 -4.70
CA LEU A 303 -2.46 -11.34 -5.66
C LEU A 303 -3.98 -11.34 -5.93
N LYS A 304 -4.78 -10.71 -5.07
CA LYS A 304 -6.24 -10.58 -5.24
C LYS A 304 -6.66 -9.55 -6.30
N GLY A 305 -5.72 -8.80 -6.87
CA GLY A 305 -5.98 -7.73 -7.84
C GLY A 305 -6.22 -6.36 -7.19
N GLY A 306 -6.16 -5.30 -7.99
CA GLY A 306 -6.25 -3.91 -7.53
C GLY A 306 -4.98 -3.35 -6.88
N ILE A 307 -3.91 -4.15 -6.80
CA ILE A 307 -2.60 -3.76 -6.25
C ILE A 307 -1.51 -4.09 -7.27
N ASP A 308 -0.60 -3.15 -7.45
CA ASP A 308 0.53 -3.30 -8.37
C ASP A 308 1.73 -4.00 -7.69
N ASN A 309 1.67 -5.33 -7.62
CA ASN A 309 2.75 -6.13 -7.06
C ASN A 309 4.08 -5.99 -7.83
N ALA A 310 4.03 -5.64 -9.12
CA ALA A 310 5.26 -5.40 -9.89
C ALA A 310 5.98 -4.16 -9.37
N ALA A 311 5.24 -3.08 -9.10
CA ALA A 311 5.79 -1.90 -8.43
C ALA A 311 6.35 -2.24 -7.03
N HIS A 312 5.64 -3.03 -6.23
CA HIS A 312 6.11 -3.43 -4.89
C HIS A 312 7.41 -4.22 -4.94
N ILE A 313 7.50 -5.21 -5.82
CA ILE A 313 8.72 -6.02 -6.00
C ILE A 313 9.87 -5.17 -6.53
N GLY A 314 9.61 -4.32 -7.53
CA GLY A 314 10.62 -3.41 -8.09
C GLY A 314 11.16 -2.42 -7.06
N GLY A 315 10.27 -1.85 -6.24
CA GLY A 315 10.62 -1.05 -5.09
C GLY A 315 11.49 -1.82 -4.11
N LEU A 316 11.01 -2.96 -3.61
CA LEU A 316 11.71 -3.78 -2.63
C LEU A 316 13.13 -4.17 -3.07
N LEU A 317 13.29 -4.63 -4.31
CA LEU A 317 14.58 -5.05 -4.85
C LEU A 317 15.54 -3.87 -5.04
N SER A 318 15.06 -2.75 -5.60
CA SER A 318 15.90 -1.55 -5.76
C SER A 318 16.33 -0.98 -4.41
N GLY A 319 15.41 -0.95 -3.45
CA GLY A 319 15.69 -0.56 -2.06
C GLY A 319 16.73 -1.45 -1.39
N PHE A 320 16.62 -2.77 -1.55
CA PHE A 320 17.59 -3.71 -0.99
C PHE A 320 19.01 -3.47 -1.53
N VAL A 321 19.14 -3.22 -2.84
CA VAL A 321 20.42 -2.87 -3.47
C VAL A 321 20.96 -1.54 -2.92
N PHE A 322 20.12 -0.50 -2.83
CA PHE A 322 20.53 0.80 -2.28
C PHE A 322 20.91 0.73 -0.81
N GLY A 323 20.22 -0.09 -0.02
CA GLY A 323 20.54 -0.30 1.39
C GLY A 323 21.93 -0.86 1.59
N TYR A 324 22.34 -1.87 0.83
CA TYR A 324 23.71 -2.37 0.87
C TYR A 324 24.75 -1.34 0.43
N ALA A 325 24.43 -0.49 -0.56
CA ALA A 325 25.30 0.63 -0.92
C ALA A 325 25.48 1.58 0.28
N TYR A 326 24.40 1.91 1.00
CA TYR A 326 24.44 2.78 2.18
C TYR A 326 25.17 2.19 3.39
N VAL A 327 25.19 0.86 3.58
CA VAL A 327 25.92 0.22 4.69
C VAL A 327 27.38 0.70 4.77
N SER A 328 28.03 0.87 3.61
CA SER A 328 29.42 1.35 3.52
C SER A 328 29.57 2.82 3.90
N GLY A 329 28.52 3.62 3.71
CA GLY A 329 28.53 5.07 3.92
C GLY A 329 28.12 5.52 5.31
N ILE A 330 27.22 4.80 5.98
CA ILE A 330 26.72 5.14 7.32
C ILE A 330 27.84 5.05 8.38
N ARG A 331 28.77 4.10 8.25
CA ARG A 331 29.88 3.91 9.21
C ARG A 331 31.06 4.87 9.06
N LYS A 332 31.14 5.62 7.95
CA LYS A 332 32.35 6.36 7.55
C LYS A 332 32.06 7.78 7.07
N ASP A 333 31.28 8.56 7.82
CA ASP A 333 31.20 10.01 7.61
C ASP A 333 32.45 10.70 8.19
N LYS A 334 33.59 10.49 7.53
CA LYS A 334 34.79 11.31 7.65
C LYS A 334 34.94 12.15 6.38
N ALA A 335 35.39 13.40 6.51
CA ALA A 335 35.67 14.28 5.38
C ALA A 335 36.61 13.58 4.38
N GLY A 336 36.20 13.51 3.09
CA GLY A 336 36.94 12.83 2.02
C GLY A 336 36.55 11.36 1.76
N SER A 337 35.61 10.79 2.53
CA SER A 337 35.11 9.42 2.29
C SER A 337 34.41 9.28 0.93
N PRO A 338 34.62 8.18 0.18
CA PRO A 338 33.87 7.89 -1.05
C PRO A 338 32.36 7.74 -0.81
N ALA A 339 31.93 7.57 0.46
CA ALA A 339 30.53 7.52 0.87
C ALA A 339 29.67 8.70 0.40
N ARG A 340 30.27 9.90 0.23
CA ARG A 340 29.56 11.09 -0.26
C ARG A 340 29.01 10.94 -1.68
N TRP A 341 29.58 10.02 -2.47
CA TRP A 341 29.19 9.78 -3.85
C TRP A 341 28.04 8.77 -4.00
N ILE A 342 27.63 8.10 -2.92
CA ILE A 342 26.58 7.07 -2.99
C ILE A 342 25.25 7.68 -3.45
N VAL A 343 24.82 8.79 -2.85
CA VAL A 343 23.55 9.44 -3.24
C VAL A 343 23.59 9.96 -4.69
N PRO A 344 24.62 10.73 -5.12
CA PRO A 344 24.76 11.10 -6.53
C PRO A 344 24.75 9.89 -7.48
N ALA A 345 25.46 8.81 -7.14
CA ALA A 345 25.51 7.60 -7.98
C ALA A 345 24.12 6.95 -8.11
N ILE A 346 23.37 6.82 -7.02
CA ILE A 346 22.00 6.29 -7.04
C ILE A 346 21.09 7.14 -7.93
N ILE A 347 21.18 8.46 -7.83
CA ILE A 347 20.39 9.38 -8.66
C ILE A 347 20.76 9.20 -10.13
N VAL A 348 22.05 9.22 -10.47
CA VAL A 348 22.53 9.08 -11.85
C VAL A 348 22.12 7.72 -12.44
N ILE A 349 22.28 6.62 -11.69
CA ILE A 349 21.88 5.29 -12.13
C ILE A 349 20.36 5.23 -12.36
N THR A 350 19.58 5.82 -11.47
CA THR A 350 18.11 5.86 -11.60
C THR A 350 17.69 6.65 -12.83
N LEU A 351 18.29 7.82 -13.06
CA LEU A 351 18.02 8.64 -14.25
C LEU A 351 18.45 7.93 -15.54
N ALA A 352 19.62 7.29 -15.55
CA ALA A 352 20.10 6.52 -16.69
C ALA A 352 19.20 5.32 -17.00
N ALA A 353 18.76 4.59 -15.98
CA ALA A 353 17.81 3.48 -16.12
C ALA A 353 16.46 3.97 -16.66
N SER A 354 15.95 5.09 -16.13
CA SER A 354 14.70 5.72 -16.59
C SER A 354 14.79 6.15 -18.05
N TYR A 355 15.84 6.89 -18.40
CA TYR A 355 16.08 7.34 -19.78
C TYR A 355 16.21 6.16 -20.74
N SER A 356 17.02 5.17 -20.39
CA SER A 356 17.24 3.97 -21.21
C SER A 356 15.94 3.21 -21.46
N TYR A 357 15.14 2.99 -20.40
CA TYR A 357 13.87 2.29 -20.49
C TYR A 357 12.85 3.05 -21.34
N LEU A 358 12.67 4.35 -21.10
CA LEU A 358 11.74 5.20 -21.87
C LEU A 358 12.12 5.28 -23.34
N HIS A 359 13.42 5.37 -23.65
CA HIS A 359 13.90 5.45 -25.02
C HIS A 359 13.66 4.14 -25.79
N GLN A 360 13.96 2.99 -25.16
CA GLN A 360 13.78 1.67 -25.78
C GLN A 360 12.31 1.29 -25.98
N ASN A 361 11.41 1.79 -25.13
CA ASN A 361 9.99 1.42 -25.13
C ASN A 361 9.09 2.55 -25.64
N LYS A 362 9.64 3.49 -26.42
CA LYS A 362 8.92 4.68 -26.87
C LYS A 362 7.70 4.31 -27.71
N LYS A 363 6.53 4.82 -27.30
CA LYS A 363 5.25 4.67 -28.03
C LYS A 363 5.00 5.83 -28.99
N PRO A 364 4.16 5.63 -30.03
CA PRO A 364 3.81 6.70 -30.97
C PRO A 364 3.10 7.87 -30.28
N VAL A 365 3.45 9.09 -30.67
CA VAL A 365 2.80 10.31 -30.16
C VAL A 365 1.30 10.35 -30.51
N ALA A 366 0.89 9.70 -31.60
CA ALA A 366 -0.52 9.60 -31.97
C ALA A 366 -1.38 8.90 -30.90
N GLU A 367 -0.85 7.87 -30.23
CA GLU A 367 -1.53 7.16 -29.13
C GLU A 367 -1.78 8.12 -27.96
N ARG A 368 -0.78 8.95 -27.63
CA ARG A 368 -0.88 10.01 -26.63
C ARG A 368 -1.97 11.02 -26.98
N THR A 369 -1.96 11.52 -28.22
CA THR A 369 -2.89 12.55 -28.67
C THR A 369 -4.33 12.04 -28.62
N ALA A 370 -4.57 10.78 -29.01
CA ALA A 370 -5.88 10.14 -28.91
C ALA A 370 -6.37 10.10 -27.45
N ILE A 371 -5.54 9.57 -26.54
CA ILE A 371 -5.91 9.43 -25.11
C ILE A 371 -6.13 10.80 -24.45
N LEU A 372 -5.30 11.80 -24.76
CA LEU A 372 -5.52 13.15 -24.24
C LEU A 372 -6.78 13.80 -24.83
N GLY A 373 -7.11 13.49 -26.09
CA GLY A 373 -8.38 13.86 -26.70
C GLY A 373 -9.57 13.28 -25.93
N GLU A 374 -9.51 11.99 -25.61
CA GLU A 374 -10.53 11.29 -24.80
C GLU A 374 -10.61 11.84 -23.37
N LEU A 375 -9.49 12.08 -22.70
CA LEU A 375 -9.47 12.65 -21.35
C LEU A 375 -10.06 14.06 -21.31
N ASN A 376 -9.75 14.87 -22.33
CA ASN A 376 -10.37 16.18 -22.48
C ASN A 376 -11.86 16.01 -22.74
N ALA A 377 -12.28 15.08 -23.62
CA ALA A 377 -13.68 14.79 -23.91
C ALA A 377 -14.48 14.30 -22.68
N ALA A 378 -13.85 13.51 -21.82
CA ALA A 378 -14.47 13.03 -20.60
C ALA A 378 -14.52 14.08 -19.48
N SER A 379 -13.82 15.20 -19.63
CA SER A 379 -13.91 16.33 -18.69
C SER A 379 -15.13 17.22 -18.93
N PHE A 380 -15.87 17.00 -20.03
CA PHE A 380 -17.06 17.77 -20.34
C PHE A 380 -18.30 17.23 -19.63
N LYS A 381 -19.20 18.12 -19.21
CA LYS A 381 -20.29 17.82 -18.27
C LYS A 381 -21.28 16.76 -18.78
N ASP A 382 -21.52 16.69 -20.08
CA ASP A 382 -22.55 15.82 -20.67
C ASP A 382 -21.96 14.58 -21.37
N ASN A 383 -20.66 14.26 -21.16
CA ASN A 383 -20.00 13.14 -21.83
C ASN A 383 -20.64 11.77 -21.52
N ASP A 384 -21.02 11.51 -20.27
CA ASP A 384 -21.70 10.26 -19.91
C ASP A 384 -23.07 10.15 -20.59
N LYS A 385 -23.83 11.26 -20.63
CA LYS A 385 -25.11 11.31 -21.35
C LYS A 385 -24.94 11.08 -22.84
N PHE A 386 -23.84 11.54 -23.43
CA PHE A 386 -23.53 11.31 -24.83
C PHE A 386 -23.20 9.84 -25.11
N ASN A 387 -22.40 9.21 -24.25
CA ASN A 387 -22.10 7.78 -24.35
C ASN A 387 -23.36 6.91 -24.22
N ASP A 388 -24.30 7.29 -23.35
CA ASP A 388 -25.60 6.64 -23.27
C ASP A 388 -26.38 6.72 -24.59
N LYS A 389 -26.28 7.85 -25.31
CA LYS A 389 -26.89 8.01 -26.65
C LYS A 389 -26.19 7.19 -27.73
N LEU A 390 -24.87 7.01 -27.65
CA LEU A 390 -24.16 6.09 -28.56
C LEU A 390 -24.56 4.63 -28.30
N ASN A 391 -24.67 4.22 -27.05
CA ASN A 391 -25.17 2.89 -26.69
C ASN A 391 -26.61 2.67 -27.16
N GLU A 392 -27.46 3.71 -27.09
CA GLU A 392 -28.82 3.67 -27.63
C GLU A 392 -28.81 3.53 -29.16
N PHE A 393 -27.94 4.28 -29.85
CA PHE A 393 -27.74 4.18 -31.30
C PHE A 393 -27.37 2.75 -31.74
N ASP A 394 -26.41 2.10 -31.06
CA ASP A 394 -26.00 0.73 -31.40
C ASP A 394 -27.16 -0.26 -31.27
N LYS A 395 -28.01 -0.10 -30.26
CA LYS A 395 -29.22 -0.93 -30.08
C LYS A 395 -30.23 -0.70 -31.19
N MET A 396 -30.41 0.55 -31.63
CA MET A 396 -31.31 0.87 -32.76
C MET A 396 -30.81 0.24 -34.05
N HIS A 397 -29.51 0.38 -34.30
CA HIS A 397 -28.86 -0.21 -35.47
C HIS A 397 -28.98 -1.74 -35.50
N ALA A 398 -28.72 -2.40 -34.37
CA ALA A 398 -28.90 -3.85 -34.24
C ALA A 398 -30.35 -4.33 -34.47
N ARG A 399 -31.36 -3.53 -34.09
CA ARG A 399 -32.77 -3.83 -34.40
C ARG A 399 -33.05 -3.76 -35.90
N VAL A 400 -32.44 -2.81 -36.61
CA VAL A 400 -32.56 -2.74 -38.07
C VAL A 400 -31.90 -3.94 -38.71
N ASP A 401 -30.66 -4.25 -38.35
CA ASP A 401 -29.92 -5.40 -38.89
C ASP A 401 -30.68 -6.72 -38.67
N ALA A 402 -31.31 -6.90 -37.50
CA ALA A 402 -32.15 -8.07 -37.23
C ALA A 402 -33.42 -8.11 -38.11
N ALA A 403 -33.99 -6.96 -38.44
CA ALA A 403 -35.23 -6.87 -39.22
C ALA A 403 -35.03 -7.04 -40.73
N ILE A 404 -33.90 -6.56 -41.28
CA ILE A 404 -33.62 -6.60 -42.73
C ILE A 404 -32.54 -7.62 -43.12
N GLY A 405 -31.79 -8.15 -42.14
CA GLY A 405 -30.71 -9.12 -42.37
C GLY A 405 -31.18 -10.58 -42.46
N ASP A 406 -32.48 -10.84 -42.25
CA ASP A 406 -33.07 -12.18 -42.44
C ASP A 406 -33.13 -12.52 -43.94
N THR A 407 -32.27 -13.46 -44.35
CA THR A 407 -32.14 -13.90 -45.75
C THR A 407 -33.32 -14.76 -46.24
N THR A 408 -34.27 -15.08 -45.37
CA THR A 408 -35.47 -15.85 -45.70
C THR A 408 -36.66 -14.98 -46.14
N LEU A 409 -36.56 -13.65 -45.97
CA LEU A 409 -37.62 -12.72 -46.35
C LEU A 409 -37.81 -12.65 -47.86
N ASN A 410 -39.06 -12.70 -48.31
CA ASN A 410 -39.40 -12.35 -49.69
C ASN A 410 -39.40 -10.82 -49.88
N TYR A 411 -39.49 -10.34 -51.13
CA TYR A 411 -39.43 -8.91 -51.42
C TYR A 411 -40.54 -8.08 -50.78
N GLU A 412 -41.76 -8.61 -50.64
CA GLU A 412 -42.85 -7.92 -49.97
C GLU A 412 -42.58 -7.77 -48.46
N GLN A 413 -42.10 -8.85 -47.83
CA GLN A 413 -41.73 -8.87 -46.41
C GLN A 413 -40.53 -7.95 -46.12
N LEU A 414 -39.52 -7.95 -47.00
CA LEU A 414 -38.36 -7.06 -46.89
C LEU A 414 -38.76 -5.59 -47.06
N ALA A 415 -39.60 -5.26 -48.05
CA ALA A 415 -40.15 -3.92 -48.21
C ALA A 415 -40.97 -3.48 -46.98
N ALA A 416 -41.75 -4.38 -46.40
CA ALA A 416 -42.50 -4.12 -45.17
C ALA A 416 -41.59 -3.92 -43.95
N ALA A 417 -40.50 -4.69 -43.81
CA ALA A 417 -39.51 -4.52 -42.74
C ALA A 417 -38.76 -3.18 -42.87
N ILE A 418 -38.46 -2.74 -44.09
CA ILE A 418 -37.88 -1.43 -44.36
C ILE A 418 -38.81 -0.30 -43.86
N ASP A 419 -40.10 -0.36 -44.19
CA ASP A 419 -41.08 0.67 -43.81
C ASP A 419 -41.41 0.66 -42.32
N LYS A 420 -41.57 -0.52 -41.73
CA LYS A 420 -42.02 -0.67 -40.33
C LYS A 420 -40.89 -0.54 -39.32
N THR A 421 -39.65 -0.86 -39.71
CA THR A 421 -38.52 -0.92 -38.79
C THR A 421 -37.36 -0.04 -39.23
N ALA A 422 -36.77 -0.28 -40.41
CA ALA A 422 -35.51 0.37 -40.79
C ALA A 422 -35.62 1.90 -40.90
N LEU A 423 -36.59 2.42 -41.65
CA LEU A 423 -36.76 3.86 -41.84
C LEU A 423 -37.16 4.61 -40.55
N PRO A 424 -38.10 4.10 -39.72
CA PRO A 424 -38.39 4.70 -38.41
C PRO A 424 -37.18 4.72 -37.47
N GLU A 425 -36.49 3.59 -37.30
CA GLU A 425 -35.32 3.50 -36.40
C GLU A 425 -34.21 4.45 -36.84
N PHE A 426 -33.86 4.50 -38.13
CA PHE A 426 -32.87 5.45 -38.62
C PHE A 426 -33.30 6.92 -38.42
N THR A 427 -34.60 7.22 -38.53
CA THR A 427 -35.11 8.57 -38.29
C THR A 427 -35.01 8.95 -36.82
N MET A 428 -35.43 8.07 -35.92
CA MET A 428 -35.32 8.29 -34.48
C MET A 428 -33.86 8.42 -34.03
N ALA A 429 -32.96 7.58 -34.56
CA ALA A 429 -31.54 7.61 -34.24
C ALA A 429 -30.90 8.92 -34.72
N SER A 430 -31.31 9.42 -35.90
CA SER A 430 -30.82 10.69 -36.44
C SER A 430 -31.25 11.87 -35.57
N GLN A 431 -32.53 11.93 -35.16
CA GLN A 431 -33.04 12.97 -34.27
C GLN A 431 -32.38 12.93 -32.89
N MET A 432 -32.19 11.72 -32.35
CA MET A 432 -31.51 11.51 -31.08
C MET A 432 -30.07 12.05 -31.13
N LEU A 433 -29.30 11.71 -32.17
CA LEU A 433 -27.93 12.21 -32.33
C LEU A 433 -27.90 13.72 -32.58
N GLN A 434 -28.85 14.28 -33.34
CA GLN A 434 -28.97 15.73 -33.53
C GLN A 434 -29.26 16.48 -32.22
N SER A 435 -30.00 15.87 -31.29
CA SER A 435 -30.28 16.44 -29.97
C SER A 435 -29.03 16.62 -29.10
N THR A 436 -27.93 15.90 -29.41
CA THR A 436 -26.65 16.04 -28.71
C THR A 436 -25.87 17.30 -29.09
N SER A 437 -26.34 18.08 -30.07
CA SER A 437 -25.71 19.34 -30.49
C SER A 437 -25.62 20.40 -29.38
N SER A 438 -26.51 20.33 -28.38
CA SER A 438 -26.50 21.23 -27.23
C SER A 438 -25.74 20.69 -26.02
N TYR A 439 -25.18 19.48 -26.10
CA TYR A 439 -24.45 18.88 -25.00
C TYR A 439 -23.10 19.56 -24.84
N ASP A 440 -22.66 19.73 -23.59
CA ASP A 440 -21.28 20.07 -23.28
C ASP A 440 -20.43 18.79 -23.44
N ILE A 441 -19.85 18.59 -24.64
CA ILE A 441 -18.99 17.46 -25.03
C ILE A 441 -17.83 17.94 -25.93
N SER A 442 -16.85 17.07 -26.19
CA SER A 442 -15.72 17.46 -27.04
C SER A 442 -16.11 17.80 -28.48
N PRO A 443 -15.32 18.64 -29.18
CA PRO A 443 -15.46 18.86 -30.61
C PRO A 443 -15.41 17.56 -31.43
N THR A 444 -14.57 16.60 -31.02
CA THR A 444 -14.48 15.27 -31.64
C THR A 444 -15.77 14.48 -31.48
N ALA A 445 -16.40 14.53 -30.30
CA ALA A 445 -17.70 13.89 -30.05
C ALA A 445 -18.82 14.53 -30.88
N HIS A 446 -18.84 15.86 -31.00
CA HIS A 446 -19.75 16.56 -31.91
C HIS A 446 -19.53 16.17 -33.38
N GLN A 447 -18.27 16.03 -33.80
CA GLN A 447 -17.92 15.57 -35.15
C GLN A 447 -18.39 14.13 -35.39
N LYS A 448 -18.20 13.24 -34.41
CA LYS A 448 -18.67 11.85 -34.47
C LYS A 448 -20.20 11.77 -34.58
N ALA A 449 -20.93 12.53 -33.76
CA ALA A 449 -22.39 12.62 -33.85
C ALA A 449 -22.85 13.12 -35.23
N SER A 450 -22.18 14.14 -35.77
CA SER A 450 -22.48 14.70 -37.10
C SER A 450 -22.26 13.69 -38.22
N LEU A 451 -21.15 12.93 -38.16
CA LEU A 451 -20.87 11.87 -39.14
C LEU A 451 -21.84 10.70 -39.01
N LEU A 452 -22.26 10.32 -37.81
CA LEU A 452 -23.29 9.30 -37.60
C LEU A 452 -24.66 9.75 -38.15
N VAL A 453 -25.01 11.02 -38.01
CA VAL A 453 -26.22 11.59 -38.64
C VAL A 453 -26.14 11.51 -40.16
N ALA A 454 -24.99 11.85 -40.76
CA ALA A 454 -24.77 11.72 -42.20
C ALA A 454 -24.83 10.25 -42.67
N TYR A 455 -24.23 9.34 -41.91
CA TYR A 455 -24.30 7.90 -42.15
C TYR A 455 -25.75 7.39 -42.15
N LEU A 456 -26.56 7.79 -41.17
CA LEU A 456 -27.97 7.40 -41.09
C LEU A 456 -28.79 7.93 -42.28
N GLN A 457 -28.48 9.14 -42.75
CA GLN A 457 -29.14 9.71 -43.92
C GLN A 457 -28.84 8.88 -45.18
N LEU A 458 -27.57 8.50 -45.40
CA LEU A 458 -27.17 7.61 -46.49
C LEU A 458 -27.81 6.22 -46.36
N LYS A 459 -27.89 5.67 -45.15
CA LYS A 459 -28.59 4.40 -44.89
C LYS A 459 -30.08 4.46 -45.20
N LYS A 460 -30.75 5.59 -44.91
CA LYS A 460 -32.16 5.79 -45.31
C LYS A 460 -32.31 5.81 -46.83
N GLU A 461 -31.42 6.50 -47.55
CA GLU A 461 -31.42 6.52 -49.01
C GLU A 461 -31.17 5.11 -49.59
N GLU A 462 -30.24 4.35 -49.01
CA GLU A 462 -29.99 2.94 -49.36
C GLU A 462 -31.27 2.10 -49.21
N MET A 463 -31.97 2.23 -48.07
CA MET A 463 -33.21 1.49 -47.80
C MET A 463 -34.35 1.86 -48.76
N LEU A 464 -34.48 3.14 -49.11
CA LEU A 464 -35.50 3.60 -50.06
C LEU A 464 -35.26 3.05 -51.47
N LEU A 465 -34.01 2.96 -51.92
CA LEU A 465 -33.66 2.33 -53.19
C LEU A 465 -33.91 0.81 -53.17
N LEU A 466 -33.52 0.13 -52.09
CA LEU A 466 -33.77 -1.31 -51.92
C LEU A 466 -35.27 -1.63 -51.93
N LYS A 467 -36.07 -0.79 -51.27
CA LYS A 467 -37.54 -0.91 -51.28
C LYS A 467 -38.11 -0.81 -52.69
N ARG A 468 -37.65 0.16 -53.49
CA ARG A 468 -38.08 0.35 -54.89
C ARG A 468 -37.77 -0.88 -55.75
N ILE A 469 -36.59 -1.49 -55.56
CA ILE A 469 -36.23 -2.76 -56.21
C ILE A 469 -37.19 -3.87 -55.78
N CYS A 470 -37.47 -4.00 -54.48
CA CYS A 470 -38.42 -4.99 -53.95
C CYS A 470 -39.84 -4.82 -54.51
N GLN A 471 -40.21 -3.58 -54.88
CA GLN A 471 -41.52 -3.24 -55.46
C GLN A 471 -41.57 -3.41 -56.99
N GLY A 472 -40.50 -3.94 -57.62
CA GLY A 472 -40.49 -4.31 -59.03
C GLY A 472 -39.92 -3.24 -59.97
N GLU A 473 -39.29 -2.18 -59.45
CA GLU A 473 -38.56 -1.23 -60.31
C GLU A 473 -37.28 -1.88 -60.89
N PRO A 474 -36.92 -1.64 -62.17
CA PRO A 474 -35.80 -2.31 -62.81
C PRO A 474 -34.48 -2.09 -62.08
N ALA A 475 -33.87 -3.18 -61.60
CA ALA A 475 -32.61 -3.15 -60.85
C ALA A 475 -31.48 -2.46 -61.63
N ASP A 476 -31.42 -2.62 -62.96
CA ASP A 476 -30.40 -2.01 -63.82
C ASP A 476 -30.38 -0.48 -63.73
N THR A 477 -31.51 0.16 -63.39
CA THR A 477 -31.61 1.61 -63.23
C THR A 477 -31.23 2.11 -61.83
N LEU A 478 -31.41 1.27 -60.81
CA LEU A 478 -31.22 1.64 -59.40
C LEU A 478 -29.89 1.14 -58.82
N MET A 479 -29.33 0.06 -59.34
CA MET A 479 -28.08 -0.52 -58.84
C MET A 479 -26.88 0.43 -58.92
N PRO A 480 -26.69 1.27 -59.97
CA PRO A 480 -25.62 2.26 -59.97
C PRO A 480 -25.74 3.27 -58.82
N GLN A 481 -26.95 3.78 -58.56
CA GLN A 481 -27.23 4.71 -57.45
C GLN A 481 -27.00 4.04 -56.09
N LEU A 482 -27.46 2.79 -55.94
CA LEU A 482 -27.29 2.01 -54.72
C LEU A 482 -25.80 1.77 -54.42
N ASN A 483 -24.99 1.46 -55.43
CA ASN A 483 -23.55 1.25 -55.28
C ASN A 483 -22.84 2.55 -54.88
N GLU A 484 -23.22 3.69 -55.45
CA GLU A 484 -22.67 4.99 -55.07
C GLU A 484 -22.97 5.32 -53.60
N ILE A 485 -24.22 5.15 -53.18
CA ILE A 485 -24.63 5.37 -51.78
C ILE A 485 -23.89 4.43 -50.84
N ARG A 486 -23.73 3.15 -51.19
CA ARG A 486 -22.98 2.18 -50.38
C ARG A 486 -21.51 2.57 -50.23
N SER A 487 -20.88 3.07 -51.30
CA SER A 487 -19.52 3.59 -51.23
C SER A 487 -19.41 4.77 -50.26
N LYS A 488 -20.27 5.78 -50.41
CA LYS A 488 -20.33 6.95 -49.51
C LYS A 488 -20.61 6.55 -48.07
N THR A 489 -21.49 5.57 -47.85
CA THR A 489 -21.83 5.04 -46.54
C THR A 489 -20.61 4.41 -45.89
N SER A 490 -19.87 3.57 -46.63
CA SER A 490 -18.64 2.94 -46.17
C SER A 490 -17.59 3.99 -45.81
N ASP A 491 -17.34 4.98 -46.69
CA ASP A 491 -16.36 6.05 -46.45
C ASP A 491 -16.70 6.90 -45.23
N THR A 492 -17.98 7.21 -45.04
CA THR A 492 -18.46 7.96 -43.86
C THR A 492 -18.29 7.14 -42.59
N TYR A 493 -18.63 5.86 -42.61
CA TYR A 493 -18.46 4.97 -41.46
C TYR A 493 -16.97 4.79 -41.09
N GLN A 494 -16.07 4.70 -42.07
CA GLN A 494 -14.63 4.67 -41.82
C GLN A 494 -14.12 5.96 -41.15
N GLN A 495 -14.73 7.11 -41.42
CA GLN A 495 -14.41 8.35 -40.70
C GLN A 495 -14.92 8.30 -39.25
N VAL A 496 -16.11 7.72 -39.00
CA VAL A 496 -16.62 7.50 -37.65
C VAL A 496 -15.69 6.60 -36.84
N LEU A 497 -15.17 5.51 -37.42
CA LEU A 497 -14.27 4.57 -36.72
C LEU A 497 -12.91 5.19 -36.34
N LYS A 498 -12.52 6.29 -36.99
CA LYS A 498 -11.28 7.03 -36.65
C LYS A 498 -11.46 7.97 -35.46
N LEU A 499 -12.70 8.27 -35.08
CA LEU A 499 -13.09 9.15 -33.97
C LEU A 499 -13.63 8.33 -32.80
#